data_AF-A0A9Q4G2T1-F1
#
_entry.id   AF-A0A9Q4G2T1-F1
#
_cell.length_a   1.000
_cell.length_b   1.000
_cell.length_c   1.000
_cell.angle_alpha   90.00
_cell.angle_beta   90.00
_cell.angle_gamma   90.00
#
_symmetry.space_group_name_H-M   'P 1'
#
loop_
_entity.id
_entity.type
_entity.pdbx_description
1 polymer ?
#
loop_
_entity_poly.entity_id
_entity_poly.type
_entity_poly.pdbx_seq_one_letter_code
_entity_poly.pdbx_strand_id
1 'polypeptide(L)'
;MMKIINLVFDLFFYMLLGSIKYARRRGVKVGENCRLYTKNWGSEPFLISMGDNVTITSGVKLITHDGSTCLVKNAEGKRYQRFAPIEIGSNVFIGVNSIIMPGVTIGSNVVIGAGSVVTKDIPDDSVAIGVPAKVVSSFADYQVKIQNTCANDSELAGITNYFERVERSLEIQAQKSN
;
A
#
# COMPACT_ATOMS: atom_id res chain seq x y z
N MET A 1 26.12 14.17 -12.33
CA MET A 1 25.33 15.13 -13.14
C MET A 1 24.00 14.54 -13.62
N MET A 2 24.01 13.43 -14.37
CA MET A 2 22.79 12.78 -14.90
C MET A 2 21.78 12.31 -13.83
N LYS A 3 22.25 11.79 -12.68
CA LYS A 3 21.38 11.38 -11.56
C LYS A 3 20.61 12.53 -10.92
N ILE A 4 21.24 13.70 -10.79
CA ILE A 4 20.61 14.89 -10.19
C ILE A 4 19.56 15.44 -11.15
N ILE A 5 19.88 15.48 -12.45
CA ILE A 5 18.91 15.88 -13.49
C ILE A 5 17.70 14.94 -13.47
N ASN A 6 17.91 13.63 -13.44
CA ASN A 6 16.82 12.64 -13.38
C ASN A 6 15.98 12.77 -12.10
N LEU A 7 16.61 13.04 -10.95
CA LEU A 7 15.91 13.23 -9.68
C LEU A 7 15.02 14.49 -9.72
N VAL A 8 15.56 15.60 -10.24
CA VAL A 8 14.81 16.86 -10.40
C VAL A 8 13.68 16.67 -11.40
N PHE A 9 13.93 15.95 -12.50
CA PHE A 9 12.92 15.60 -13.49
C PHE A 9 11.81 14.72 -12.91
N ASP A 10 12.14 13.70 -12.14
CA ASP A 10 11.17 12.81 -11.49
C ASP A 10 10.33 13.57 -10.45
N LEU A 11 10.97 14.46 -9.67
CA LEU A 11 10.25 15.29 -8.72
C LEU A 11 9.31 16.27 -9.43
N PHE A 12 9.77 16.89 -10.52
CA PHE A 12 8.96 17.77 -11.34
C PHE A 12 7.74 17.03 -11.93
N PHE A 13 7.96 15.85 -12.52
CA PHE A 13 6.87 15.04 -13.07
C PHE A 13 5.90 14.54 -11.99
N TYR A 14 6.39 14.17 -10.81
CA TYR A 14 5.52 13.79 -9.69
C TYR A 14 4.63 14.96 -9.26
N MET A 15 5.20 16.17 -9.14
CA MET A 15 4.44 17.37 -8.79
C MET A 15 3.44 17.78 -9.89
N LEU A 16 3.80 17.59 -11.16
CA LEU A 16 2.98 17.97 -12.31
C LEU A 16 1.87 16.97 -12.64
N LEU A 17 2.17 15.66 -12.59
CA LEU A 17 1.28 14.60 -13.07
C LEU A 17 0.43 13.97 -11.95
N GLY A 18 0.83 14.15 -10.69
CA GLY A 18 0.25 13.42 -9.56
C GLY A 18 0.78 11.99 -9.46
N SER A 19 0.61 11.38 -8.28
CA SER A 19 1.23 10.09 -7.95
C SER A 19 0.77 8.92 -8.83
N ILE A 20 -0.50 8.92 -9.26
CA ILE A 20 -1.05 7.88 -10.13
C ILE A 20 -0.41 7.89 -11.52
N LYS A 21 -0.41 9.04 -12.20
CA LYS A 21 0.19 9.17 -13.53
C LYS A 21 1.70 8.89 -13.48
N TYR A 22 2.37 9.31 -12.40
CA TYR A 22 3.78 8.97 -12.17
C TYR A 22 4.00 7.46 -12.07
N ALA A 23 3.20 6.75 -11.26
CA ALA A 23 3.28 5.29 -11.13
C ALA A 23 3.05 4.58 -12.46
N ARG A 24 2.01 4.97 -13.20
CA ARG A 24 1.70 4.44 -14.54
C ARG A 24 2.86 4.68 -15.52
N ARG A 25 3.46 5.89 -15.52
CA ARG A 25 4.63 6.23 -16.33
C ARG A 25 5.86 5.38 -15.98
N ARG A 26 6.03 5.02 -14.71
CA ARG A 26 7.10 4.10 -14.27
C ARG A 26 6.86 2.67 -14.73
N GLY A 27 5.64 2.28 -15.08
CA GLY A 27 5.28 0.97 -15.60
C GLY A 27 4.27 0.21 -14.75
N VAL A 28 3.88 0.75 -13.58
CA VAL A 28 2.91 0.11 -12.68
C VAL A 28 1.52 0.11 -13.33
N LYS A 29 0.81 -1.02 -13.27
CA LYS A 29 -0.59 -1.10 -13.69
C LYS A 29 -1.47 -0.68 -12.51
N VAL A 30 -2.13 0.47 -12.62
CA VAL A 30 -2.93 1.05 -11.53
C VAL A 30 -4.36 1.28 -12.02
N GLY A 31 -5.34 0.73 -11.32
CA GLY A 31 -6.76 1.00 -11.53
C GLY A 31 -7.16 2.44 -11.17
N GLU A 32 -8.45 2.67 -11.03
CA GLU A 32 -9.05 3.98 -10.80
C GLU A 32 -9.20 4.31 -9.30
N ASN A 33 -9.34 5.59 -8.99
CA ASN A 33 -9.59 6.11 -7.63
C ASN A 33 -8.55 5.68 -6.57
N CYS A 34 -7.33 5.37 -7.00
CA CYS A 34 -6.24 5.00 -6.09
C CYS A 34 -5.62 6.24 -5.41
N ARG A 35 -5.04 6.04 -4.22
CA ARG A 35 -4.30 7.05 -3.46
C ARG A 35 -2.91 6.52 -3.13
N LEU A 36 -1.90 7.02 -3.82
CA LEU A 36 -0.52 6.55 -3.70
C LEU A 36 0.34 7.63 -3.04
N TYR A 37 0.86 7.32 -1.85
CA TYR A 37 1.79 8.16 -1.09
C TYR A 37 3.24 7.65 -1.16
N THR A 38 3.49 6.63 -1.98
CA THR A 38 4.83 6.16 -2.31
C THR A 38 5.31 6.71 -3.65
N LYS A 39 6.62 6.96 -3.75
CA LYS A 39 7.32 7.33 -4.98
C LYS A 39 8.29 6.24 -5.44
N ASN A 40 8.57 5.27 -4.57
CA ASN A 40 9.57 4.25 -4.81
C ASN A 40 8.89 2.96 -5.26
N TRP A 41 9.01 2.66 -6.56
CA TRP A 41 8.40 1.49 -7.21
C TRP A 41 9.41 0.38 -7.52
N GLY A 42 10.59 0.44 -6.90
CA GLY A 42 11.66 -0.52 -7.16
C GLY A 42 12.24 -0.46 -8.58
N SER A 43 12.94 -1.53 -8.94
CA SER A 43 13.64 -1.67 -10.23
C SER A 43 12.73 -2.20 -11.33
N GLU A 44 11.72 -3.00 -10.98
CA GLU A 44 10.78 -3.63 -11.92
C GLU A 44 9.32 -3.20 -11.69
N PRO A 45 9.00 -1.90 -11.76
CA PRO A 45 7.63 -1.39 -11.55
C PRO A 45 6.56 -2.03 -12.45
N PHE A 46 6.95 -2.53 -13.63
CA PHE A 46 6.08 -3.24 -14.58
C PHE A 46 5.60 -4.62 -14.09
N LEU A 47 6.16 -5.13 -12.98
CA LEU A 47 5.71 -6.34 -12.30
C LEU A 47 4.69 -6.07 -11.19
N ILE A 48 4.27 -4.82 -11.00
CA ILE A 48 3.30 -4.42 -9.99
C ILE A 48 1.97 -4.08 -10.67
N SER A 49 0.90 -4.72 -10.22
CA SER A 49 -0.47 -4.39 -10.60
C SER A 49 -1.35 -4.17 -9.38
N MET A 50 -2.31 -3.24 -9.51
CA MET A 50 -3.34 -3.01 -8.51
C MET A 50 -4.68 -2.65 -9.15
N GLY A 51 -5.77 -3.10 -8.52
CA GLY A 51 -7.15 -2.78 -8.90
C GLY A 51 -7.56 -1.35 -8.57
N ASP A 52 -8.86 -1.15 -8.35
CA ASP A 52 -9.46 0.16 -8.06
C ASP A 52 -9.50 0.45 -6.57
N ASN A 53 -9.60 1.72 -6.19
CA ASN A 53 -9.77 2.16 -4.80
C ASN A 53 -8.65 1.70 -3.85
N VAL A 54 -7.42 1.55 -4.36
CA VAL A 54 -6.27 1.13 -3.56
C VAL A 54 -5.59 2.33 -2.92
N THR A 55 -5.33 2.25 -1.62
CA THR A 55 -4.55 3.24 -0.86
C THR A 55 -3.23 2.63 -0.41
N ILE A 56 -2.12 3.17 -0.91
CA ILE A 56 -0.76 2.81 -0.48
C ILE A 56 -0.17 4.00 0.26
N THR A 57 0.04 3.85 1.57
CA THR A 57 0.54 4.93 2.42
C THR A 57 2.05 5.11 2.35
N SER A 58 2.59 6.09 3.07
CA SER A 58 4.00 6.47 3.01
C SER A 58 4.92 5.33 3.49
N GLY A 59 6.11 5.26 2.90
CA GLY A 59 7.16 4.30 3.29
C GLY A 59 6.89 2.84 2.94
N VAL A 60 5.75 2.52 2.32
CA VAL A 60 5.48 1.16 1.81
C VAL A 60 6.49 0.79 0.74
N LYS A 61 7.04 -0.43 0.86
CA LYS A 61 8.00 -1.01 -0.10
C LYS A 61 7.35 -2.19 -0.82
N LEU A 62 7.32 -2.14 -2.14
CA LEU A 62 6.91 -3.25 -3.00
C LEU A 62 8.16 -3.83 -3.64
N ILE A 63 8.53 -5.06 -3.28
CA ILE A 63 9.78 -5.69 -3.71
C ILE A 63 9.45 -6.78 -4.72
N THR A 64 9.94 -6.63 -5.96
CA THR A 64 9.63 -7.51 -7.10
C THR A 64 10.71 -8.54 -7.40
N HIS A 65 11.80 -8.55 -6.63
CA HIS A 65 12.90 -9.50 -6.80
C HIS A 65 13.55 -9.90 -5.47
N ASP A 66 14.27 -11.01 -5.48
CA ASP A 66 15.06 -11.48 -4.33
C ASP A 66 16.55 -11.48 -4.68
N GLY A 67 17.25 -10.46 -4.19
CA GLY A 67 18.69 -10.30 -4.38
C GLY A 67 19.54 -11.32 -3.61
N SER A 68 18.99 -12.03 -2.61
CA SER A 68 19.74 -13.03 -1.84
C SER A 68 20.20 -14.21 -2.72
N THR A 69 19.49 -14.45 -3.81
CA THR A 69 19.82 -15.48 -4.82
C THR A 69 21.22 -15.29 -5.44
N CYS A 70 21.82 -14.10 -5.34
CA CYS A 70 23.17 -13.83 -5.82
C CYS A 70 24.28 -14.61 -5.09
N LEU A 71 23.98 -15.17 -3.90
CA LEU A 71 24.89 -16.00 -3.12
C LEU A 71 25.04 -17.41 -3.68
N VAL A 72 24.06 -17.88 -4.46
CA VAL A 72 24.07 -19.20 -5.08
C VAL A 72 24.54 -19.08 -6.52
N LYS A 73 25.44 -19.96 -6.94
CA LYS A 73 25.99 -20.02 -8.30
C LYS A 73 25.86 -21.42 -8.87
N ASN A 74 25.71 -21.52 -10.18
CA ASN A 74 25.78 -22.79 -10.90
C ASN A 74 27.26 -23.22 -11.11
N ALA A 75 27.48 -24.35 -11.78
CA ALA A 75 28.81 -24.91 -12.02
C ALA A 75 29.73 -23.96 -12.81
N GLU A 76 29.18 -23.09 -13.66
CA GLU A 76 29.93 -22.09 -14.43
C GLU A 76 30.11 -20.75 -13.67
N GLY A 77 29.74 -20.69 -12.39
CA GLY A 77 29.90 -19.49 -11.56
C GLY A 77 28.86 -18.38 -11.82
N LYS A 78 27.80 -18.66 -12.60
CA LYS A 78 26.72 -17.70 -12.88
C LYS A 78 25.72 -17.67 -11.73
N ARG A 79 25.26 -16.46 -11.39
CA ARG A 79 24.30 -16.21 -10.30
C ARG A 79 22.88 -16.56 -10.71
N TYR A 80 22.10 -17.05 -9.75
CA TYR A 80 20.65 -17.15 -9.89
C TYR A 80 19.99 -15.79 -9.67
N GLN A 81 18.80 -15.63 -10.25
CA GLN A 81 17.97 -14.43 -10.12
C GLN A 81 16.52 -14.86 -9.91
N ARG A 82 15.81 -14.21 -8.99
CA ARG A 82 14.38 -14.42 -8.75
C ARG A 82 13.64 -13.11 -8.89
N PHE A 83 12.69 -13.07 -9.81
CA PHE A 83 11.72 -12.00 -9.98
C PHE A 83 10.33 -12.60 -9.83
N ALA A 84 9.42 -11.88 -9.20
CA ALA A 84 8.04 -12.32 -9.07
C ALA A 84 7.11 -11.11 -8.99
N PRO A 85 5.96 -11.15 -9.68
CA PRO A 85 5.00 -10.05 -9.68
C PRO A 85 4.37 -9.85 -8.30
N ILE A 86 3.87 -8.64 -8.07
CA ILE A 86 2.99 -8.33 -6.95
C ILE A 86 1.65 -7.92 -7.54
N GLU A 87 0.59 -8.58 -7.09
CA GLU A 87 -0.77 -8.34 -7.55
C GLU A 87 -1.61 -7.87 -6.37
N ILE A 88 -2.30 -6.75 -6.52
CA ILE A 88 -3.16 -6.17 -5.48
C ILE A 88 -4.58 -6.07 -6.04
N GLY A 89 -5.56 -6.58 -5.31
CA GLY A 89 -6.98 -6.48 -5.66
C GLY A 89 -7.52 -5.06 -5.58
N SER A 90 -8.86 -4.95 -5.55
CA SER A 90 -9.55 -3.66 -5.41
C SER A 90 -9.92 -3.40 -3.94
N ASN A 91 -10.10 -2.14 -3.58
CA ASN A 91 -10.46 -1.71 -2.22
C ASN A 91 -9.46 -2.22 -1.16
N VAL A 92 -8.17 -1.95 -1.39
CA VAL A 92 -7.07 -2.39 -0.51
C VAL A 92 -6.43 -1.19 0.17
N PHE A 93 -6.20 -1.30 1.48
CA PHE A 93 -5.43 -0.34 2.26
C PHE A 93 -4.11 -0.95 2.73
N ILE A 94 -2.98 -0.34 2.37
CA ILE A 94 -1.65 -0.76 2.82
C ILE A 94 -1.06 0.29 3.76
N GLY A 95 -0.96 -0.09 5.04
CA GLY A 95 -0.52 0.77 6.13
C GLY A 95 0.96 1.16 6.07
N VAL A 96 1.29 2.23 6.78
CA VAL A 96 2.58 2.94 6.69
C VAL A 96 3.75 1.98 6.93
N ASN A 97 4.84 2.15 6.17
CA ASN A 97 6.07 1.36 6.30
C ASN A 97 5.94 -0.16 6.10
N SER A 98 4.83 -0.67 5.55
CA SER A 98 4.70 -2.09 5.24
C SER A 98 5.63 -2.52 4.10
N ILE A 99 6.02 -3.80 4.07
CA ILE A 99 6.85 -4.40 3.04
C ILE A 99 6.08 -5.55 2.39
N ILE A 100 5.90 -5.49 1.08
CA ILE A 100 5.28 -6.54 0.28
C ILE A 100 6.38 -7.28 -0.46
N MET A 101 6.50 -8.58 -0.20
CA MET A 101 7.58 -9.43 -0.73
C MET A 101 7.27 -9.92 -2.16
N PRO A 102 8.30 -10.38 -2.92
CA PRO A 102 8.10 -10.80 -4.31
C PRO A 102 7.21 -12.03 -4.42
N GLY A 103 6.22 -11.95 -5.32
CA GLY A 103 5.30 -13.05 -5.61
C GLY A 103 4.05 -13.06 -4.75
N VAL A 104 3.81 -12.01 -3.96
CA VAL A 104 2.61 -11.90 -3.11
C VAL A 104 1.42 -11.39 -3.93
N THR A 105 0.30 -12.09 -3.80
CA THR A 105 -1.03 -11.61 -4.20
C THR A 105 -1.81 -11.16 -2.96
N ILE A 106 -2.32 -9.93 -3.00
CA ILE A 106 -3.24 -9.38 -2.01
C ILE A 106 -4.63 -9.33 -2.65
N GLY A 107 -5.59 -9.98 -2.02
CA GLY A 107 -6.99 -9.99 -2.43
C GLY A 107 -7.67 -8.62 -2.37
N SER A 108 -8.97 -8.59 -2.66
CA SER A 108 -9.82 -7.41 -2.57
C SER A 108 -10.43 -7.24 -1.18
N ASN A 109 -10.80 -6.01 -0.80
CA ASN A 109 -11.30 -5.66 0.54
C ASN A 109 -10.32 -6.03 1.66
N VAL A 110 -9.03 -5.73 1.45
CA VAL A 110 -7.96 -6.10 2.38
C VAL A 110 -7.39 -4.88 3.11
N VAL A 111 -7.15 -5.04 4.41
CA VAL A 111 -6.36 -4.08 5.21
C VAL A 111 -5.05 -4.73 5.64
N ILE A 112 -3.93 -4.15 5.21
CA ILE A 112 -2.61 -4.47 5.73
C ILE A 112 -2.23 -3.43 6.79
N GLY A 113 -2.01 -3.88 8.03
CA GLY A 113 -1.63 -2.99 9.12
C GLY A 113 -0.25 -2.37 8.93
N ALA A 114 -0.02 -1.23 9.57
CA ALA A 114 1.27 -0.53 9.54
C ALA A 114 2.45 -1.43 9.97
N GLY A 115 3.59 -1.26 9.31
CA GLY A 115 4.85 -1.96 9.63
C GLY A 115 4.85 -3.46 9.33
N SER A 116 3.83 -3.97 8.62
CA SER A 116 3.72 -5.40 8.34
C SER A 116 4.71 -5.86 7.26
N VAL A 117 5.16 -7.11 7.34
CA VAL A 117 5.97 -7.76 6.28
C VAL A 117 5.16 -8.90 5.69
N VAL A 118 4.57 -8.64 4.53
CA VAL A 118 3.71 -9.59 3.82
C VAL A 118 4.58 -10.53 3.01
N THR A 119 4.67 -11.78 3.45
CA THR A 119 5.55 -12.82 2.88
C THR A 119 4.80 -13.92 2.14
N LYS A 120 3.47 -13.92 2.23
CA LYS A 120 2.55 -14.87 1.62
C LYS A 120 1.29 -14.12 1.18
N ASP A 121 0.53 -14.74 0.29
CA ASP A 121 -0.72 -14.20 -0.20
C ASP A 121 -1.69 -13.90 0.94
N ILE A 122 -2.43 -12.81 0.79
CA ILE A 122 -3.50 -12.41 1.70
C ILE A 122 -4.82 -12.59 0.96
N PRO A 123 -5.74 -13.44 1.45
CA PRO A 123 -7.00 -13.68 0.77
C PRO A 123 -7.89 -12.44 0.82
N ASP A 124 -8.96 -12.46 0.00
CA ASP A 124 -10.01 -11.44 0.01
C ASP A 124 -10.61 -11.26 1.43
N ASP A 125 -11.27 -10.12 1.63
CA ASP A 125 -12.09 -9.82 2.82
C ASP A 125 -11.34 -10.02 4.15
N SER A 126 -10.07 -9.61 4.19
CA SER A 126 -9.16 -9.91 5.29
C SER A 126 -8.46 -8.69 5.87
N VAL A 127 -8.17 -8.75 7.17
CA VAL A 127 -7.24 -7.83 7.83
C VAL A 127 -6.01 -8.61 8.25
N ALA A 128 -4.84 -8.19 7.79
CA ALA A 128 -3.56 -8.84 8.09
C ALA A 128 -2.54 -7.87 8.69
N ILE A 129 -1.84 -8.32 9.74
CA ILE A 129 -0.83 -7.53 10.44
C ILE A 129 0.38 -8.37 10.83
N GLY A 130 1.53 -7.72 11.07
CA GLY A 130 2.69 -8.32 11.74
C GLY A 130 3.87 -8.68 10.83
N VAL A 131 4.87 -9.33 11.42
CA VAL A 131 6.13 -9.73 10.77
C VAL A 131 6.45 -11.19 11.15
N PRO A 132 6.16 -12.19 10.30
CA PRO A 132 5.44 -12.06 9.03
C PRO A 132 3.96 -11.71 9.25
N ALA A 133 3.35 -11.05 8.26
CA ALA A 133 1.94 -10.68 8.29
C ALA A 133 1.06 -11.93 8.33
N LYS A 134 0.04 -11.93 9.18
CA LYS A 134 -0.97 -12.99 9.30
C LYS A 134 -2.35 -12.35 9.33
N VAL A 135 -3.34 -13.05 8.75
CA VAL A 135 -4.75 -12.66 8.87
C VAL A 135 -5.16 -12.76 10.34
N VAL A 136 -5.74 -11.69 10.87
CA VAL A 136 -6.16 -11.57 12.28
C VAL A 136 -7.65 -11.28 12.44
N SER A 137 -8.33 -10.88 11.37
CA SER A 137 -9.76 -10.54 11.37
C SER A 137 -10.30 -10.62 9.95
N SER A 138 -11.61 -10.82 9.80
CA SER A 138 -12.30 -10.56 8.55
C SER A 138 -12.46 -9.05 8.32
N PHE A 139 -12.67 -8.65 7.07
CA PHE A 139 -13.03 -7.28 6.71
C PHE A 139 -14.42 -6.89 7.24
N ALA A 140 -15.36 -7.83 7.29
CA ALA A 140 -16.70 -7.60 7.83
C ALA A 140 -16.65 -7.24 9.33
N ASP A 141 -15.88 -7.99 10.12
CA ASP A 141 -15.70 -7.69 11.55
C ASP A 141 -14.99 -6.35 11.75
N TYR A 142 -14.01 -6.05 10.90
CA TYR A 142 -13.35 -4.75 10.88
C TYR A 142 -14.33 -3.63 10.57
N GLN A 143 -15.21 -3.80 9.58
CA GLN A 143 -16.23 -2.83 9.21
C GLN A 143 -17.18 -2.55 10.39
N VAL A 144 -17.70 -3.60 11.03
CA VAL A 144 -18.55 -3.46 12.22
C VAL A 144 -17.82 -2.71 13.33
N LYS A 145 -16.55 -3.05 13.58
CA LYS A 145 -15.71 -2.34 14.54
C LYS A 145 -15.62 -0.85 14.19
N ILE A 146 -15.29 -0.49 12.95
CA ILE A 146 -15.16 0.92 12.54
C ILE A 146 -16.49 1.67 12.68
N GLN A 147 -17.62 1.08 12.27
CA GLN A 147 -18.95 1.69 12.42
C GLN A 147 -19.28 1.97 13.90
N ASN A 148 -18.89 1.06 14.78
CA ASN A 148 -19.12 1.18 16.21
C ASN A 148 -18.08 2.04 16.92
N THR A 149 -16.91 2.31 16.37
CA THR A 149 -15.87 3.08 17.09
C THR A 149 -15.58 4.45 16.51
N CYS A 150 -15.91 4.70 15.23
CA CYS A 150 -15.46 5.89 14.52
C CYS A 150 -16.62 6.84 14.16
N ALA A 151 -16.27 8.12 13.97
CA ALA A 151 -17.18 9.08 13.35
C ALA A 151 -17.21 8.86 11.82
N ASN A 152 -18.37 9.08 11.21
CA ASN A 152 -18.55 9.07 9.75
C ASN A 152 -18.73 10.49 9.20
N ASP A 153 -18.62 10.64 7.87
CA ASP A 153 -18.66 11.96 7.22
C ASP A 153 -20.01 12.69 7.38
N SER A 154 -21.12 11.96 7.57
CA SER A 154 -22.44 12.56 7.82
C SER A 154 -22.53 13.15 9.23
N GLU A 155 -21.92 12.52 10.22
CA GLU A 155 -21.82 13.05 11.60
C GLU A 155 -20.93 14.30 11.69
N LEU A 156 -20.04 14.47 10.71
CA LEU A 156 -19.11 15.61 10.59
C LEU A 156 -19.55 16.63 9.53
N ALA A 157 -20.75 16.48 8.97
CA ALA A 157 -21.26 17.33 7.91
C ALA A 157 -21.43 18.78 8.39
N GLY A 158 -21.08 19.74 7.54
CA GLY A 158 -21.18 21.17 7.85
C GLY A 158 -19.99 21.76 8.62
N ILE A 159 -19.10 20.93 9.19
CA ILE A 159 -17.86 21.39 9.82
C ILE A 159 -16.80 21.61 8.74
N THR A 160 -16.50 22.88 8.46
CA THR A 160 -15.53 23.28 7.43
C THR A 160 -14.11 23.40 7.99
N ASN A 161 -13.97 23.77 9.26
CA ASN A 161 -12.68 23.86 9.92
C ASN A 161 -12.15 22.45 10.23
N TYR A 162 -10.93 22.15 9.77
CA TYR A 162 -10.32 20.83 9.96
C TYR A 162 -10.08 20.50 11.44
N PHE A 163 -9.63 21.47 12.24
CA PHE A 163 -9.36 21.28 13.65
C PHE A 163 -10.64 20.92 14.40
N GLU A 164 -11.72 21.69 14.18
CA GLU A 164 -13.04 21.41 14.76
C GLU A 164 -13.58 20.04 14.30
N ARG A 165 -13.32 19.67 13.04
CA ARG A 165 -13.71 18.35 12.52
C ARG A 165 -13.00 17.22 13.27
N VAL A 166 -11.71 17.40 13.61
CA VAL A 166 -10.94 16.44 14.40
C VAL A 166 -11.46 16.37 15.83
N GLU A 167 -11.68 17.52 16.49
CA GLU A 167 -12.22 17.56 17.85
C GLU A 167 -13.57 16.85 17.92
N ARG A 168 -14.49 17.17 16.99
CA ARG A 168 -15.81 16.51 16.92
C ARG A 168 -15.69 15.01 16.71
N SER A 169 -14.77 14.56 15.86
CA SER A 169 -14.53 13.14 15.65
C SER A 169 -14.05 12.45 16.93
N LEU A 170 -13.17 13.07 17.71
CA LEU A 170 -12.68 12.53 18.98
C LEU A 170 -13.80 12.42 20.02
N GLU A 171 -14.69 13.40 20.10
CA GLU A 171 -15.87 13.37 20.97
C GLU A 171 -16.78 12.17 20.66
N ILE A 172 -17.12 11.97 19.38
CA ILE A 172 -17.97 10.86 18.94
C ILE A 172 -17.31 9.52 19.25
N GLN A 173 -16.00 9.40 19.00
CA GLN A 173 -15.24 8.18 19.30
C GLN A 173 -15.24 7.85 20.79
N ALA A 174 -15.10 8.86 21.65
CA ALA A 174 -15.16 8.69 23.10
C ALA A 174 -16.55 8.25 23.57
N GLN A 175 -17.63 8.76 22.95
CA GLN A 175 -19.00 8.36 23.26
C GLN A 175 -19.30 6.91 22.87
N LYS A 176 -18.80 6.47 21.72
CA LYS A 176 -19.04 5.10 21.22
C LYS A 176 -18.16 4.03 21.88
N SER A 177 -17.11 4.43 22.60
CA SER A 177 -16.20 3.52 23.30
C SER A 177 -16.61 3.21 24.74
N ASN A 178 -17.70 3.82 25.24
CA ASN A 178 -18.33 3.57 26.54
C ASN A 178 -19.61 2.73 26.36
#